data_AF-A0A117T1L6-F1
#
_entry.id   AF-A0A117T1L6-F1
#
_cell.length_a   1.000
_cell.length_b   1.000
_cell.length_c   1.000
_cell.angle_alpha   90.00
_cell.angle_beta   90.00
_cell.angle_gamma   90.00
#
_symmetry.space_group_name_H-M   'P 1'
#
loop_
_entity.id
_entity.type
_entity.pdbx_description
1 polymer ?
#
loop_
_entity_poly.entity_id
_entity_poly.type
_entity_poly.pdbx_seq_one_letter_code
_entity_poly.pdbx_strand_id
1 'polypeptide(L)'
;MIREIAVRNVATYSSEGVLYSDLKKINYFYGSNGSGKTTLSNVLKQIELYADSRISWVSQPLKTVVYNQKFVEENFHQESDIKGIFTLGRESTEIKQTIRDKKDLVDKVVEEIRRLSSNLEVKQKESKQNEDEFTDDCWKLKRKYDDIFSVAFSGLRNNRINFMKRCKQAPTGGLICALADLQARVQKLFNGSNKKLPLLGKIKIEHLSAVCNHRIFQTPIIGKQEVDIAVLISKLAISDWVKQGHTHVSEAEGVCPFCQQQLPEGFTEKLNDYFNITKKR
;
A
#
# COMPACT_ATOMS: atom_id res chain seq x y z
N MET A 1 -5.36 -69.56 2.58
CA MET A 1 -6.44 -70.06 1.70
C MET A 1 -7.77 -69.49 2.16
N ILE A 2 -8.68 -69.16 1.25
CA ILE A 2 -10.01 -68.64 1.64
C ILE A 2 -10.84 -69.81 2.21
N ARG A 3 -11.40 -69.60 3.39
CA ARG A 3 -12.27 -70.55 4.10
C ARG A 3 -13.72 -70.38 3.65
N GLU A 4 -14.22 -69.14 3.74
CA GLU A 4 -15.62 -68.81 3.47
C GLU A 4 -15.70 -67.44 2.79
N ILE A 5 -16.68 -67.26 1.91
CA ILE A 5 -17.02 -65.97 1.29
C ILE A 5 -18.50 -65.71 1.58
N ALA A 6 -18.81 -64.60 2.23
CA ALA A 6 -20.19 -64.13 2.39
C ALA A 6 -20.39 -62.85 1.57
N VAL A 7 -21.42 -62.84 0.74
CA VAL A 7 -21.77 -61.68 -0.10
C VAL A 7 -23.22 -61.29 0.17
N ARG A 8 -23.46 -60.04 0.57
CA ARG A 8 -24.78 -59.50 0.91
C ARG A 8 -24.90 -58.05 0.47
N ASN A 9 -26.11 -57.61 0.13
CA ASN A 9 -26.41 -56.21 -0.21
C ASN A 9 -25.52 -55.61 -1.31
N VAL A 10 -25.13 -56.40 -2.33
CA VAL A 10 -24.34 -55.91 -3.46
C VAL A 10 -24.96 -56.35 -4.78
N ALA A 11 -25.37 -55.38 -5.59
CA ALA A 11 -25.97 -55.58 -6.92
C ALA A 11 -27.11 -56.62 -6.92
N THR A 12 -26.86 -57.84 -7.41
CA THR A 12 -27.85 -58.92 -7.51
C THR A 12 -27.92 -59.81 -6.27
N TYR A 13 -27.10 -59.56 -5.24
CA TYR A 13 -27.14 -60.26 -3.95
C TYR A 13 -28.11 -59.54 -3.00
N SER A 14 -29.10 -60.27 -2.49
CA SER A 14 -30.11 -59.76 -1.53
C SER A 14 -29.50 -59.49 -0.15
N SER A 15 -30.36 -59.03 0.77
CA SER A 15 -30.02 -58.80 2.18
C SER A 15 -29.77 -60.07 2.98
N GLU A 16 -30.44 -61.17 2.64
CA GLU A 16 -30.10 -62.50 3.16
C GLU A 16 -28.72 -62.93 2.66
N GLY A 17 -28.45 -62.61 1.39
CA GLY A 17 -27.22 -62.87 0.66
C GLY A 17 -26.84 -64.35 0.59
N VAL A 18 -25.57 -64.61 0.28
CA VAL A 18 -25.07 -65.96 0.01
C VAL A 18 -23.80 -66.22 0.80
N LEU A 19 -23.73 -67.37 1.47
CA LEU A 19 -22.54 -67.88 2.12
C LEU A 19 -21.98 -69.04 1.29
N TYR A 20 -20.77 -68.86 0.77
CA TYR A 20 -20.00 -69.92 0.12
C TYR A 20 -19.06 -70.55 1.17
N SER A 21 -19.42 -71.75 1.63
CA SER A 21 -18.60 -72.58 2.54
C SER A 21 -17.86 -73.68 1.76
N ASP A 22 -16.99 -74.42 2.46
CA ASP A 22 -16.32 -75.63 1.95
C ASP A 22 -15.48 -75.42 0.69
N LEU A 23 -14.87 -74.24 0.58
CA LEU A 23 -14.04 -73.85 -0.55
C LEU A 23 -12.79 -74.74 -0.65
N LYS A 24 -12.55 -75.27 -1.84
CA LYS A 24 -11.37 -76.07 -2.19
C LYS A 24 -10.30 -75.20 -2.84
N LYS A 25 -9.14 -75.79 -3.15
CA LYS A 25 -8.04 -75.09 -3.83
C LYS A 25 -8.46 -74.52 -5.18
N ILE A 26 -9.37 -75.22 -5.87
CA ILE A 26 -10.00 -74.81 -7.13
C ILE A 26 -11.51 -74.91 -6.94
N ASN A 27 -12.22 -73.84 -7.26
CA ASN A 27 -13.68 -73.76 -7.18
C ASN A 27 -14.24 -73.28 -8.52
N TYR A 28 -15.34 -73.87 -8.96
CA TYR A 28 -16.03 -73.47 -10.17
C TYR A 28 -17.39 -72.87 -9.81
N PHE A 29 -17.60 -71.61 -10.14
CA PHE A 29 -18.87 -70.91 -9.95
C PHE A 29 -19.51 -70.68 -11.32
N TYR A 30 -20.64 -71.32 -11.58
CA TYR A 30 -21.37 -71.22 -12.85
C TYR A 30 -22.83 -70.82 -12.61
N GLY A 31 -23.48 -70.28 -13.64
CA GLY A 31 -24.85 -69.78 -13.58
C GLY A 31 -25.20 -68.96 -14.82
N SER A 32 -26.46 -68.59 -14.99
CA SER A 32 -26.95 -67.77 -16.10
C SER A 32 -26.35 -66.35 -16.11
N ASN A 33 -26.49 -65.64 -17.23
CA ASN A 33 -26.14 -64.22 -17.28
C ASN A 33 -26.99 -63.44 -16.26
N GLY A 34 -26.37 -62.52 -15.53
CA GLY A 34 -27.04 -61.80 -14.43
C GLY A 34 -27.02 -62.52 -13.07
N SER A 35 -26.50 -63.74 -12.97
CA SER A 35 -26.44 -64.49 -11.70
C SER A 35 -25.43 -63.95 -10.66
N GLY A 36 -24.86 -62.75 -10.85
CA GLY A 36 -23.92 -62.13 -9.91
C GLY A 36 -22.45 -62.56 -10.02
N LYS A 37 -22.03 -63.36 -11.02
CA LYS A 37 -20.62 -63.80 -11.17
C LYS A 37 -19.62 -62.65 -11.24
N THR A 38 -19.90 -61.64 -12.06
CA THR A 38 -19.04 -60.45 -12.18
C THR A 38 -19.00 -59.67 -10.86
N THR A 39 -20.15 -59.57 -10.18
CA THR A 39 -20.26 -58.94 -8.85
C THR A 39 -19.39 -59.64 -7.83
N LEU A 40 -19.44 -60.98 -7.77
CA LEU A 40 -18.59 -61.77 -6.88
C LEU A 40 -17.10 -61.47 -7.12
N SER A 41 -16.66 -61.45 -8.37
CA SER A 41 -15.26 -61.11 -8.69
C SER A 41 -14.88 -59.69 -8.26
N ASN A 42 -15.78 -58.71 -8.41
CA ASN A 42 -15.55 -57.33 -7.96
C ASN A 42 -15.45 -57.24 -6.42
N VAL A 43 -16.34 -57.95 -5.70
CA VAL A 43 -16.32 -58.02 -4.23
C VAL A 43 -15.02 -58.65 -3.74
N LEU A 44 -14.53 -59.69 -4.40
CA LEU A 44 -13.24 -60.32 -4.07
C LEU A 44 -12.04 -59.39 -4.31
N LYS A 45 -12.12 -58.46 -5.27
CA LYS A 45 -11.02 -57.53 -5.59
C LYS A 45 -10.84 -56.46 -4.50
N GLN A 46 -11.94 -55.96 -3.94
CA GLN A 46 -11.96 -54.83 -2.99
C GLN A 46 -13.04 -55.05 -1.93
N ILE A 47 -12.81 -56.05 -1.06
CA ILE A 47 -13.79 -56.41 -0.04
C ILE A 47 -14.08 -55.24 0.93
N GLU A 48 -13.12 -54.32 1.09
CA GLU A 48 -13.23 -53.16 1.98
C GLU A 48 -14.35 -52.19 1.57
N LEU A 49 -14.74 -52.19 0.29
CA LEU A 49 -15.82 -51.33 -0.22
C LEU A 49 -17.22 -51.90 0.05
N TYR A 50 -17.33 -53.12 0.59
CA TYR A 50 -18.59 -53.86 0.73
C TYR A 50 -18.82 -54.27 2.18
N ALA A 51 -19.37 -53.36 2.99
CA ALA A 51 -19.51 -53.50 4.44
C ALA A 51 -20.25 -54.77 4.90
N ASP A 52 -21.26 -55.21 4.15
CA ASP A 52 -22.07 -56.39 4.49
C ASP A 52 -21.50 -57.71 3.96
N SER A 53 -20.35 -57.65 3.26
CA SER A 53 -19.68 -58.80 2.68
C SER A 53 -18.37 -59.10 3.44
N ARG A 54 -18.00 -60.37 3.55
CA ARG A 54 -16.79 -60.78 4.28
C ARG A 54 -16.08 -61.96 3.63
N ILE A 55 -14.76 -61.97 3.73
CA ILE A 55 -13.90 -63.09 3.33
C ILE A 55 -13.21 -63.61 4.57
N SER A 56 -13.45 -64.87 4.91
CA SER A 56 -12.76 -65.55 6.01
C SER A 56 -11.63 -66.38 5.45
N TRP A 57 -10.46 -66.32 6.09
CA TRP A 57 -9.26 -67.03 5.67
C TRP A 57 -8.93 -68.14 6.67
N VAL A 58 -8.35 -69.24 6.18
CA VAL A 58 -7.83 -70.33 7.02
C VAL A 58 -6.61 -69.85 7.83
N SER A 59 -5.85 -68.92 7.28
CA SER A 59 -4.66 -68.31 7.87
C SER A 59 -4.65 -66.81 7.57
N GLN A 60 -3.49 -66.15 7.55
CA GLN A 60 -3.41 -64.73 7.22
C GLN A 60 -3.98 -64.42 5.81
N PRO A 61 -4.62 -63.25 5.62
CA PRO A 61 -5.09 -62.81 4.32
C PRO A 61 -3.96 -62.77 3.28
N LEU A 62 -4.24 -63.28 2.08
CA LEU A 62 -3.30 -63.22 0.95
C LEU A 62 -3.73 -62.14 -0.02
N LYS A 63 -2.76 -61.62 -0.81
CA LYS A 63 -3.05 -60.70 -1.91
C LYS A 63 -4.01 -61.37 -2.88
N THR A 64 -5.21 -60.81 -3.00
CA THR A 64 -6.24 -61.29 -3.93
C THR A 64 -6.05 -60.62 -5.28
N VAL A 65 -5.88 -61.42 -6.34
CA VAL A 65 -5.75 -60.94 -7.72
C VAL A 65 -6.98 -61.39 -8.48
N VAL A 66 -7.68 -60.43 -9.08
CA VAL A 66 -8.90 -60.69 -9.85
C VAL A 66 -8.67 -60.28 -11.29
N TYR A 67 -8.81 -61.25 -12.20
CA TYR A 67 -8.81 -61.01 -13.63
C TYR A 67 -10.26 -60.99 -14.13
N ASN A 68 -10.74 -59.80 -14.48
CA ASN A 68 -12.08 -59.58 -15.02
C ASN A 68 -12.08 -58.39 -16.01
N GLN A 69 -13.23 -58.06 -16.58
CA GLN A 69 -13.35 -56.97 -17.55
C GLN A 69 -12.80 -55.63 -17.03
N LYS A 70 -13.06 -55.27 -15.76
CA LYS A 70 -12.51 -54.04 -15.16
C LYS A 70 -10.99 -54.07 -15.14
N PHE A 71 -10.37 -55.20 -14.80
CA PHE A 71 -8.90 -55.31 -14.87
C PHE A 71 -8.37 -55.05 -16.28
N VAL A 72 -9.06 -55.56 -17.30
CA VAL A 72 -8.68 -55.33 -18.70
C VAL A 72 -8.81 -53.84 -19.06
N GLU A 73 -9.95 -53.23 -18.77
CA GLU A 73 -10.22 -51.81 -19.07
C GLU A 73 -9.24 -50.86 -18.36
N GLU A 74 -8.84 -51.19 -17.13
CA GLU A 74 -7.94 -50.37 -16.31
C GLU A 74 -6.46 -50.52 -16.68
N ASN A 75 -6.05 -51.62 -17.30
CA ASN A 75 -4.62 -51.91 -17.52
C ASN A 75 -4.25 -52.01 -19.00
N PHE A 76 -5.23 -52.15 -19.89
CA PHE A 76 -5.00 -52.29 -21.32
C PHE A 76 -5.65 -51.12 -22.04
N HIS A 77 -4.84 -50.09 -22.31
CA HIS A 77 -5.26 -48.95 -23.09
C HIS A 77 -4.65 -49.03 -24.49
N GLN A 78 -5.48 -48.80 -25.50
CA GLN A 78 -5.06 -48.70 -26.89
C GLN A 78 -4.63 -47.25 -27.15
N GLU A 79 -3.40 -47.06 -27.63
CA GLU A 79 -2.97 -45.74 -28.08
C GLU A 79 -3.81 -45.33 -29.31
N SER A 80 -4.36 -44.11 -29.30
CA SER A 80 -5.21 -43.58 -30.38
C SER A 80 -4.49 -43.53 -31.74
N ASP A 81 -3.16 -43.48 -31.73
CA ASP A 81 -2.37 -43.19 -32.92
C ASP A 81 -1.69 -44.43 -33.52
N ILE A 82 -1.58 -45.55 -32.78
CA ILE A 82 -0.97 -46.79 -33.28
C ILE A 82 -1.83 -48.01 -32.88
N LYS A 83 -2.54 -48.55 -33.87
CA LYS A 83 -3.32 -49.78 -33.70
C LYS A 83 -2.40 -50.96 -33.38
N GLY A 84 -2.61 -51.59 -32.22
CA GLY A 84 -1.95 -52.84 -31.83
C GLY A 84 -0.91 -52.70 -30.71
N ILE A 85 -0.58 -51.49 -30.27
CA ILE A 85 0.29 -51.27 -29.11
C ILE A 85 -0.59 -51.08 -27.86
N PHE A 86 -0.47 -52.01 -26.92
CA PHE A 86 -1.11 -51.94 -25.61
C PHE A 86 -0.10 -51.48 -24.58
N THR A 87 -0.36 -50.32 -23.97
CA THR A 87 0.44 -49.88 -22.81
C THR A 87 -0.14 -50.54 -21.57
N LEU A 88 0.70 -51.29 -20.84
CA LEU A 88 0.32 -51.96 -19.59
C LEU A 88 0.54 -51.03 -18.39
N GLY A 89 -0.55 -50.79 -17.63
CA GLY A 89 -0.51 -50.15 -16.30
C GLY A 89 -1.08 -48.73 -16.24
N ARG A 90 -1.92 -48.48 -15.23
CA ARG A 90 -2.61 -47.19 -14.98
C ARG A 90 -1.68 -46.00 -14.84
N GLU A 91 -0.55 -46.16 -14.14
CA GLU A 91 0.41 -45.05 -13.92
C GLU A 91 1.00 -44.53 -15.24
N SER A 92 1.21 -45.42 -16.23
CA SER A 92 1.77 -45.01 -17.51
C SER A 92 0.80 -44.14 -18.32
N THR A 93 -0.51 -44.38 -18.21
CA THR A 93 -1.52 -43.64 -18.98
C THR A 93 -1.83 -42.28 -18.37
N GLU A 94 -1.94 -42.17 -17.04
CA GLU A 94 -2.16 -40.90 -16.35
C GLU A 94 -1.00 -39.91 -16.56
N ILE A 95 0.25 -40.40 -16.48
CA ILE A 95 1.45 -39.59 -16.73
C ILE A 95 1.48 -39.11 -18.19
N LYS A 96 1.19 -40.00 -19.15
CA LYS A 96 1.14 -39.65 -20.58
C LYS A 96 0.06 -38.61 -20.87
N GLN A 97 -1.13 -38.72 -20.26
CA GLN A 97 -2.20 -37.73 -20.43
C GLN A 97 -1.76 -36.37 -19.88
N THR A 98 -1.18 -36.36 -18.68
CA THR A 98 -0.63 -35.14 -18.07
C THR A 98 0.41 -34.46 -18.96
N ILE A 99 1.28 -35.24 -19.62
CA ILE A 99 2.26 -34.69 -20.56
C ILE A 99 1.58 -34.04 -21.77
N ARG A 100 0.53 -34.64 -22.33
CA ARG A 100 -0.22 -34.07 -23.45
C ARG A 100 -0.88 -32.76 -23.04
N ASP A 101 -1.61 -32.76 -21.92
CA ASP A 101 -2.32 -31.58 -21.43
C ASP A 101 -1.35 -30.42 -21.16
N LYS A 102 -0.15 -30.71 -20.62
CA LYS A 102 0.90 -29.70 -20.43
C LYS A 102 1.49 -29.20 -21.74
N LYS A 103 1.66 -30.04 -22.75
CA LYS A 103 2.12 -29.61 -24.08
C LYS A 103 1.11 -28.68 -24.74
N ASP A 104 -0.17 -29.05 -24.72
CA ASP A 104 -1.25 -28.21 -25.26
C ASP A 104 -1.32 -26.85 -24.55
N LEU A 105 -1.08 -26.83 -23.23
CA LEU A 105 -1.01 -25.58 -22.47
C LEU A 105 0.19 -24.73 -22.88
N VAL A 106 1.37 -25.34 -23.07
CA VAL A 106 2.57 -24.63 -23.54
C VAL A 106 2.31 -24.00 -24.90
N ASP A 107 1.73 -24.74 -25.85
CA ASP A 107 1.45 -24.23 -27.19
C ASP A 107 0.48 -23.05 -27.16
N LYS A 108 -0.57 -23.12 -26.34
CA LYS A 108 -1.51 -22.00 -26.13
C LYS A 108 -0.83 -20.76 -25.57
N VAL A 109 0.02 -20.93 -24.55
CA VAL A 109 0.75 -19.82 -23.92
C VAL A 109 1.75 -19.20 -24.89
N VAL A 110 2.44 -20.01 -25.70
CA VAL A 110 3.39 -19.53 -26.71
C VAL A 110 2.68 -18.68 -27.77
N GLU A 111 1.51 -19.12 -28.26
CA GLU A 111 0.71 -18.34 -29.20
C GLU A 111 0.21 -17.03 -28.59
N GLU A 112 -0.22 -17.05 -27.32
CA GLU A 112 -0.61 -15.83 -26.62
C GLU A 112 0.55 -14.84 -26.46
N ILE A 113 1.74 -15.33 -26.09
CA ILE A 113 2.95 -14.51 -25.99
C ILE A 113 3.28 -13.87 -27.35
N ARG A 114 3.23 -14.64 -28.44
CA ARG A 114 3.47 -14.11 -29.80
C ARG A 114 2.50 -12.99 -30.14
N ARG A 115 1.20 -13.21 -29.91
CA ARG A 115 0.14 -12.20 -30.15
C ARG A 115 0.37 -10.94 -29.32
N LEU A 116 0.62 -11.07 -28.02
CA LEU A 116 0.85 -9.94 -27.12
C LEU A 116 2.10 -9.15 -27.50
N SER A 117 3.17 -9.85 -27.87
CA SER A 117 4.43 -9.23 -28.30
C SER A 117 4.24 -8.42 -29.59
N SER A 118 3.53 -8.98 -30.57
CA SER A 118 3.20 -8.27 -31.81
C SER A 118 2.34 -7.03 -31.56
N ASN A 119 1.32 -7.14 -30.70
CA ASN A 119 0.49 -5.99 -30.32
C ASN A 119 1.30 -4.90 -29.63
N LEU A 120 2.23 -5.28 -28.75
CA LEU A 120 3.11 -4.36 -28.05
C LEU A 120 4.02 -3.58 -29.03
N GLU A 121 4.59 -4.26 -30.03
CA GLU A 121 5.39 -3.59 -31.06
C GLU A 121 4.56 -2.58 -31.86
N VAL A 122 3.34 -2.93 -32.25
CA VAL A 122 2.42 -2.02 -32.96
C VAL A 122 2.11 -0.80 -32.10
N LYS A 123 1.76 -0.99 -30.82
CA LYS A 123 1.45 0.12 -29.91
C LYS A 123 2.64 1.00 -29.59
N GLN A 124 3.85 0.44 -29.52
CA GLN A 124 5.07 1.23 -29.38
C GLN A 124 5.34 2.09 -30.62
N LYS A 125 5.12 1.56 -31.83
CA LYS A 125 5.25 2.33 -33.07
C LYS A 125 4.21 3.46 -33.14
N GLU A 126 2.95 3.17 -32.84
CA GLU A 126 1.88 4.18 -32.78
C GLU A 126 2.19 5.27 -31.75
N SER A 127 2.64 4.90 -30.55
CA SER A 127 3.01 5.87 -29.51
C SER A 127 4.16 6.77 -29.95
N LYS A 128 5.18 6.21 -30.61
CA LYS A 128 6.31 6.98 -31.10
C LYS A 128 5.87 7.92 -32.23
N GLN A 129 5.06 7.44 -33.16
CA GLN A 129 4.52 8.27 -34.24
C GLN A 129 3.69 9.43 -33.70
N ASN A 130 2.78 9.16 -32.74
CA ASN A 130 1.98 10.22 -32.10
C ASN A 130 2.87 11.25 -31.37
N GLU A 131 3.95 10.81 -30.73
CA GLU A 131 4.87 11.72 -30.06
C GLU A 131 5.70 12.55 -31.06
N ASP A 132 6.11 11.96 -32.18
CA ASP A 132 6.81 12.66 -33.26
C ASP A 132 5.88 13.70 -33.92
N GLU A 133 4.63 13.33 -34.24
CA GLU A 133 3.61 14.24 -34.79
C GLU A 133 3.33 15.40 -33.82
N PHE A 134 3.12 15.10 -32.54
CA PHE A 134 2.90 16.13 -31.52
C PHE A 134 4.12 17.04 -31.34
N THR A 135 5.34 16.49 -31.42
CA THR A 135 6.58 17.27 -31.37
C THR A 135 6.68 18.23 -32.54
N ASP A 136 6.33 17.77 -33.75
CA ASP A 136 6.34 18.60 -34.94
C ASP A 136 5.28 19.70 -34.90
N ASP A 137 4.09 19.42 -34.38
CA ASP A 137 3.04 20.45 -34.21
C ASP A 137 3.43 21.51 -33.18
N CYS A 138 3.99 21.10 -32.03
CA CYS A 138 4.58 22.03 -31.07
C CYS A 138 5.66 22.89 -31.72
N TRP A 139 6.51 22.28 -32.55
CA TRP A 139 7.61 22.98 -33.22
C TRP A 139 7.12 23.94 -34.33
N LYS A 140 6.05 23.60 -35.04
CA LYS A 140 5.38 24.51 -35.99
C LYS A 140 4.85 25.74 -35.25
N LEU A 141 4.18 25.55 -34.11
CA LEU A 141 3.70 26.66 -33.27
C LEU A 141 4.85 27.52 -32.75
N LYS A 142 5.93 26.90 -32.27
CA LYS A 142 7.16 27.62 -31.88
C LYS A 142 7.64 28.51 -33.02
N ARG A 143 7.84 27.96 -34.23
CA ARG A 143 8.31 28.72 -35.40
C ARG A 143 7.40 29.88 -35.75
N LYS A 144 6.08 29.69 -35.71
CA LYS A 144 5.09 30.74 -35.99
C LYS A 144 5.20 31.94 -35.04
N TYR A 145 5.55 31.70 -33.79
CA TYR A 145 5.55 32.71 -32.73
C TYR A 145 6.97 33.05 -32.23
N ASP A 146 8.02 32.52 -32.86
CA ASP A 146 9.40 32.59 -32.34
C ASP A 146 9.92 34.03 -32.28
N ASP A 147 9.61 34.86 -33.27
CA ASP A 147 10.08 36.24 -33.32
C ASP A 147 9.45 37.08 -32.19
N ILE A 148 8.17 36.84 -31.93
CA ILE A 148 7.36 37.57 -30.96
C ILE A 148 7.74 37.18 -29.53
N PHE A 149 7.97 35.88 -29.28
CA PHE A 149 8.23 35.32 -27.95
C PHE A 149 9.68 34.86 -27.77
N SER A 150 10.60 35.36 -28.59
CA SER A 150 12.02 34.94 -28.65
C SER A 150 12.71 34.92 -27.28
N VAL A 151 12.45 35.94 -26.45
CA VAL A 151 13.00 36.04 -25.09
C VAL A 151 12.29 35.10 -24.13
N ALA A 152 10.96 34.95 -24.24
CA ALA A 152 10.16 34.06 -23.39
C ALA A 152 10.46 32.57 -23.66
N PHE A 153 10.85 32.23 -24.89
CA PHE A 153 11.26 30.87 -25.26
C PHE A 153 12.73 30.56 -24.96
N SER A 154 13.48 31.50 -24.37
CA SER A 154 14.90 31.31 -24.05
C SER A 154 15.16 30.01 -23.29
N GLY A 155 16.23 29.30 -23.67
CA GLY A 155 16.56 27.97 -23.14
C GLY A 155 15.82 26.78 -23.79
N LEU A 156 14.76 27.02 -24.57
CA LEU A 156 13.98 25.97 -25.25
C LEU A 156 14.04 26.05 -26.79
N ARG A 157 14.64 27.11 -27.34
CA ARG A 157 14.62 27.41 -28.79
C ARG A 157 15.45 26.48 -29.67
N ASN A 158 16.37 25.71 -29.10
CA ASN A 158 17.36 24.88 -29.82
C ASN A 158 17.02 23.38 -29.83
N ASN A 159 15.99 22.93 -29.09
CA ASN A 159 15.68 21.52 -28.95
C ASN A 159 14.17 21.26 -29.02
N ARG A 160 13.74 20.53 -30.06
CA ARG A 160 12.32 20.20 -30.32
C ARG A 160 11.68 19.40 -29.19
N ILE A 161 12.42 18.44 -28.65
CA ILE A 161 11.94 17.55 -27.57
C ILE A 161 11.74 18.34 -26.29
N ASN A 162 12.67 19.22 -25.92
CA ASN A 162 12.53 20.04 -24.71
C ASN A 162 11.36 21.02 -24.82
N PHE A 163 11.15 21.60 -26.00
CA PHE A 163 10.00 22.45 -26.25
C PHE A 163 8.68 21.68 -26.12
N MET A 164 8.58 20.51 -26.77
CA MET A 164 7.42 19.62 -26.66
C MET A 164 7.14 19.20 -25.20
N LYS A 165 8.16 18.81 -24.44
CA LYS A 165 8.03 18.47 -23.02
C LYS A 165 7.48 19.64 -22.20
N ARG A 166 7.91 20.87 -22.49
CA ARG A 166 7.38 22.06 -21.83
C ARG A 166 5.91 22.29 -22.16
N CYS A 167 5.50 22.06 -23.42
CA CYS A 167 4.09 22.11 -23.80
C CYS A 167 3.25 21.07 -23.05
N LYS A 168 3.75 19.84 -22.86
CA LYS A 168 3.04 18.79 -22.09
C LYS A 168 2.83 19.16 -20.61
N GLN A 169 3.69 19.99 -20.04
CA GLN A 169 3.56 20.46 -18.66
C GLN A 169 2.51 21.56 -18.49
N ALA A 170 1.95 22.09 -19.59
CA ALA A 170 0.94 23.13 -19.51
C ALA A 170 -0.35 22.56 -18.89
N PRO A 171 -0.94 23.23 -17.90
CA PRO A 171 -2.18 22.77 -17.27
C PRO A 171 -3.34 22.84 -18.27
N THR A 172 -4.09 21.75 -18.39
CA THR A 172 -5.25 21.61 -19.29
C THR A 172 -6.46 22.46 -18.90
N GLY A 173 -6.46 23.08 -17.71
CA GLY A 173 -7.55 23.90 -17.18
C GLY A 173 -7.17 25.34 -16.81
N GLY A 174 -6.05 25.86 -17.33
CA GLY A 174 -5.64 27.23 -17.08
C GLY A 174 -6.54 28.27 -17.76
N LEU A 175 -6.58 29.50 -17.21
CA LEU A 175 -7.19 30.65 -17.89
C LEU A 175 -6.58 30.81 -19.29
N ILE A 176 -7.42 30.63 -20.31
CA ILE A 176 -7.03 30.85 -21.70
C ILE A 176 -6.87 32.36 -21.88
N CYS A 177 -5.63 32.83 -21.94
CA CYS A 177 -5.35 34.22 -22.29
C CYS A 177 -5.43 34.42 -23.81
N ALA A 178 -5.97 35.55 -24.25
CA ALA A 178 -5.92 35.91 -25.65
C ALA A 178 -4.46 36.13 -26.09
N LEU A 179 -4.14 35.80 -27.35
CA LEU A 179 -2.79 35.99 -27.90
C LEU A 179 -2.33 37.46 -27.77
N ALA A 180 -3.24 38.41 -27.99
CA ALA A 180 -2.96 39.84 -27.88
C ALA A 180 -2.48 40.24 -26.47
N ASP A 181 -3.06 39.65 -25.42
CA ASP A 181 -2.65 39.92 -24.04
C ASP A 181 -1.24 39.41 -23.78
N LEU A 182 -0.91 38.23 -24.30
CA LEU A 182 0.43 37.64 -24.19
C LEU A 182 1.47 38.49 -24.90
N GLN A 183 1.16 38.99 -26.10
CA GLN A 183 2.02 39.91 -26.84
C GLN A 183 2.27 41.22 -26.07
N ALA A 184 1.22 41.82 -25.52
CA ALA A 184 1.33 43.04 -24.72
C ALA A 184 2.19 42.84 -23.46
N ARG A 185 2.07 41.68 -22.80
CA ARG A 185 2.91 41.33 -21.64
C ARG A 185 4.38 41.19 -22.00
N VAL A 186 4.69 40.52 -23.12
CA VAL A 186 6.09 40.39 -23.58
C VAL A 186 6.71 41.74 -23.86
N GLN A 187 5.98 42.62 -24.56
CA GLN A 187 6.43 43.99 -24.83
C GLN A 187 6.70 44.76 -23.53
N LYS A 188 5.80 44.71 -22.55
CA LYS A 188 5.98 45.40 -21.27
C LYS A 188 7.17 44.87 -20.46
N LEU A 189 7.35 43.55 -20.39
CA LEU A 189 8.33 42.92 -19.51
C LEU A 189 9.75 42.91 -20.10
N PHE A 190 9.87 42.72 -21.41
CA PHE A 190 11.16 42.47 -22.06
C PHE A 190 11.64 43.62 -22.95
N ASN A 191 10.74 44.48 -23.46
CA ASN A 191 11.13 45.67 -24.23
C ASN A 191 11.12 46.96 -23.41
N GLY A 192 10.66 46.92 -22.15
CA GLY A 192 10.82 48.03 -21.22
C GLY A 192 12.27 48.18 -20.76
N SER A 193 12.76 49.42 -20.63
CA SER A 193 14.05 49.69 -19.99
C SER A 193 13.95 49.33 -18.51
N ASN A 194 14.26 48.08 -18.17
CA ASN A 194 14.26 47.59 -16.80
C ASN A 194 15.39 48.27 -16.01
N LYS A 195 15.13 49.47 -15.48
CA LYS A 195 16.03 50.12 -14.54
C LYS A 195 15.93 49.38 -13.21
N LYS A 196 17.02 48.74 -12.79
CA LYS A 196 17.14 48.23 -11.42
C LYS A 196 16.91 49.40 -10.48
N LEU A 197 15.82 49.35 -9.71
CA LEU A 197 15.60 50.31 -8.63
C LEU A 197 16.72 50.14 -7.60
N PRO A 198 17.27 51.24 -7.07
CA PRO A 198 18.25 51.15 -6.00
C PRO A 198 17.60 50.46 -4.79
N LEU A 199 18.40 49.65 -4.10
CA LEU A 199 17.99 49.07 -2.83
C LEU A 199 17.64 50.21 -1.86
N LEU A 200 16.55 50.04 -1.11
CA LEU A 200 16.19 50.98 -0.06
C LEU A 200 17.37 51.14 0.91
N GLY A 201 17.73 52.38 1.23
CA GLY A 201 18.79 52.67 2.17
C GLY A 201 18.48 52.07 3.55
N LYS A 202 19.51 51.64 4.28
CA LYS A 202 19.36 51.20 5.67
C LYS A 202 18.78 52.34 6.50
N ILE A 203 17.78 52.03 7.33
CA ILE A 203 17.23 52.98 8.30
C ILE A 203 18.34 53.34 9.29
N LYS A 204 18.65 54.63 9.43
CA LYS A 204 19.63 55.11 10.41
C LYS A 204 18.97 55.18 11.79
N ILE A 205 19.44 54.37 12.74
CA ILE A 205 18.90 54.24 14.11
C ILE A 205 19.74 55.05 15.13
N GLU A 206 20.65 55.90 14.64
CA GLU A 206 21.60 56.67 15.47
C GLU A 206 20.89 57.53 16.53
N HIS A 207 19.78 58.16 16.16
CA HIS A 207 18.96 58.96 17.10
C HIS A 207 18.30 58.12 18.19
N LEU A 208 17.92 56.87 17.90
CA LEU A 208 17.30 55.97 18.87
C LEU A 208 18.34 55.54 19.93
N SER A 209 19.56 55.25 19.50
CA SER A 209 20.67 54.92 20.40
C SER A 209 20.99 56.06 21.38
N ALA A 210 20.97 57.31 20.89
CA ALA A 210 21.18 58.48 21.75
C ALA A 210 20.08 58.63 22.83
N VAL A 211 18.82 58.36 22.46
CA VAL A 211 17.69 58.41 23.40
C VAL A 211 17.78 57.31 24.45
N CYS A 212 18.05 56.06 24.04
CA CYS A 212 18.15 54.93 24.97
C CYS A 212 19.29 55.09 25.99
N ASN A 213 20.36 55.82 25.65
CA ASN A 213 21.50 56.06 26.53
C ASN A 213 21.36 57.33 27.39
N HIS A 214 20.23 58.03 27.34
CA HIS A 214 20.03 59.23 28.14
C HIS A 214 20.03 58.88 29.64
N ARG A 215 20.71 59.70 30.46
CA ARG A 215 20.89 59.52 31.91
C ARG A 215 19.59 59.25 32.68
N ILE A 216 18.47 59.79 32.19
CA ILE A 216 17.15 59.60 32.79
C ILE A 216 16.72 58.12 32.80
N PHE A 217 17.07 57.35 31.77
CA PHE A 217 16.77 55.92 31.67
C PHE A 217 17.76 55.04 32.45
N GLN A 218 18.91 55.60 32.85
CA GLN A 218 19.91 54.91 33.69
C GLN A 218 19.68 55.12 35.18
N THR A 219 18.76 56.01 35.58
CA THR A 219 18.50 56.29 37.00
C THR A 219 17.46 55.31 37.52
N PRO A 220 17.82 54.37 38.43
CA PRO A 220 16.86 53.42 38.97
C PRO A 220 15.85 54.15 39.86
N ILE A 221 14.57 53.85 39.68
CA ILE A 221 13.50 54.36 40.55
C ILE A 221 13.42 53.43 41.76
N ILE A 222 13.97 53.84 42.90
CA ILE A 222 14.01 53.05 44.13
C ILE A 222 13.05 53.65 45.16
N GLY A 223 12.33 52.80 45.90
CA GLY A 223 11.47 53.18 47.02
C GLY A 223 12.27 53.62 48.26
N LYS A 224 11.58 54.02 49.34
CA LYS A 224 12.24 54.35 50.61
C LYS A 224 12.98 53.14 51.17
N GLN A 225 14.27 53.29 51.44
CA GLN A 225 15.10 52.19 51.96
C GLN A 225 15.03 52.01 53.49
N GLU A 226 14.38 52.94 54.20
CA GLU A 226 14.28 52.94 55.67
C GLU A 226 13.20 51.98 56.23
N VAL A 227 12.58 51.16 55.37
CA VAL A 227 11.52 50.21 55.74
C VAL A 227 12.07 48.77 55.68
N ASP A 228 11.73 47.92 56.65
CA ASP A 228 12.24 46.54 56.76
C ASP A 228 12.12 45.71 55.47
N ILE A 229 11.06 45.93 54.68
CA ILE A 229 10.77 45.19 53.45
C ILE A 229 11.72 45.61 52.31
N ALA A 230 12.30 46.81 52.37
CA ALA A 230 13.13 47.39 51.31
C ALA A 230 14.41 46.59 51.01
N VAL A 231 14.97 45.92 52.03
CA VAL A 231 16.24 45.18 51.94
C VAL A 231 16.14 44.06 50.91
N LEU A 232 15.09 43.24 51.01
CA LEU A 232 14.91 42.10 50.11
C LEU A 232 14.50 42.55 48.70
N ILE A 233 13.64 43.57 48.60
CA ILE A 233 13.20 44.14 47.31
C ILE A 233 14.39 44.71 46.53
N SER A 234 15.26 45.46 47.19
CA SER A 234 16.45 46.07 46.58
C SER A 234 17.47 45.02 46.19
N LYS A 235 17.71 44.01 47.04
CA LYS A 235 18.64 42.91 46.75
C LYS A 235 18.25 42.11 45.51
N LEU A 236 16.95 41.87 45.32
CA LEU A 236 16.43 41.12 44.19
C LEU A 236 16.11 41.99 42.96
N ALA A 237 16.20 43.32 43.08
CA ALA A 237 15.83 44.28 42.04
C ALA A 237 14.39 44.06 41.49
N ILE A 238 13.45 43.73 42.38
CA ILE A 238 12.05 43.37 42.02
C ILE A 238 11.02 44.47 42.34
N SER A 239 11.45 45.73 42.45
CA SER A 239 10.59 46.84 42.87
C SER A 239 9.31 46.98 42.03
N ASP A 240 9.41 46.83 40.70
CA ASP A 240 8.25 46.92 39.81
C ASP A 240 7.27 45.76 39.98
N TRP A 241 7.78 44.54 40.18
CA TRP A 241 6.96 43.37 40.43
C TRP A 241 6.22 43.50 41.77
N VAL A 242 6.90 43.98 42.81
CA VAL A 242 6.27 44.25 44.11
C VAL A 242 5.23 45.36 44.01
N LYS A 243 5.48 46.40 43.19
CA LYS A 243 4.52 47.48 42.96
C LYS A 243 3.24 46.98 42.26
N GLN A 244 3.37 46.07 41.30
CA GLN A 244 2.21 45.43 40.68
C GLN A 244 1.46 44.56 41.70
N GLY A 245 2.20 43.78 42.51
CA GLY A 245 1.63 42.98 43.59
C GLY A 245 0.91 43.79 44.67
N HIS A 246 1.38 45.00 44.97
CA HIS A 246 0.76 45.91 45.93
C HIS A 246 -0.71 46.23 45.60
N THR A 247 -1.04 46.39 44.31
CA THR A 247 -2.42 46.59 43.86
C THR A 247 -3.31 45.42 44.28
N HIS A 248 -2.83 44.19 44.09
CA HIS A 248 -3.58 42.98 44.46
C HIS A 248 -3.67 42.78 45.98
N VAL A 249 -2.64 43.17 46.74
CA VAL A 249 -2.67 43.11 48.22
C VAL A 249 -3.74 44.05 48.79
N SER A 250 -3.96 45.21 48.15
CA SER A 250 -4.98 46.18 48.57
C SER A 250 -6.42 45.64 48.40
N GLU A 251 -6.64 44.74 47.44
CA GLU A 251 -7.94 44.13 47.14
C GLU A 251 -8.21 42.85 47.95
N ALA A 252 -7.18 42.26 48.58
CA ALA A 252 -7.23 40.93 49.19
C ALA A 252 -7.56 40.92 50.70
N GLU A 253 -8.07 42.03 51.26
CA GLU A 253 -8.63 42.15 52.62
C GLU A 253 -7.79 41.47 53.74
N GLY A 254 -6.46 41.65 53.71
CA GLY A 254 -5.55 41.13 54.74
C GLY A 254 -5.04 39.70 54.51
N VAL A 255 -5.39 39.07 53.39
CA VAL A 255 -4.84 37.78 52.93
C VAL A 255 -3.82 38.02 51.81
N CYS A 256 -2.70 37.30 51.83
CA CYS A 256 -1.68 37.41 50.78
C CYS A 256 -2.20 36.81 49.46
N PRO A 257 -2.24 37.58 48.35
CA PRO A 257 -2.76 37.07 47.08
C PRO A 257 -1.88 36.00 46.43
N PHE A 258 -0.64 35.81 46.91
CA PHE A 258 0.31 34.85 46.32
C PHE A 258 0.34 33.51 47.06
N CYS A 259 0.42 33.54 48.40
CA CYS A 259 0.51 32.32 49.21
C CYS A 259 -0.76 32.01 50.03
N GLN A 260 -1.77 32.88 49.96
CA GLN A 260 -3.07 32.75 50.65
C GLN A 260 -3.00 32.69 52.19
N GLN A 261 -1.87 33.12 52.77
CA GLN A 261 -1.71 33.25 54.23
C GLN A 261 -2.16 34.62 54.72
N GLN A 262 -2.55 34.72 56.00
CA GLN A 262 -2.87 35.99 56.64
C GLN A 262 -1.62 36.88 56.67
N LEU A 263 -1.77 38.14 56.24
CA LEU A 263 -0.67 39.10 56.26
C LEU A 263 -0.38 39.56 57.71
N PRO A 264 0.89 39.78 58.07
CA PRO A 264 1.25 40.37 59.34
C PRO A 264 0.59 41.74 59.54
N GLU A 265 0.30 42.09 60.79
CA GLU A 265 -0.23 43.40 61.15
C GLU A 265 0.73 44.52 60.70
N GLY A 266 0.18 45.58 60.10
CA GLY A 266 0.95 46.71 59.56
C GLY A 266 1.72 46.42 58.27
N PHE A 267 1.61 45.22 57.66
CA PHE A 267 2.32 44.91 56.42
C PHE A 267 1.96 45.85 55.26
N THR A 268 0.66 46.14 55.09
CA THR A 268 0.16 47.05 54.05
C THR A 268 0.68 48.48 54.25
N GLU A 269 0.83 48.94 55.50
CA GLU A 269 1.40 50.25 55.82
C GLU A 269 2.87 50.32 55.46
N LYS A 270 3.66 49.28 55.83
CA LYS A 270 5.07 49.17 55.44
C LYS A 270 5.25 49.14 53.91
N LEU A 271 4.37 48.45 53.20
CA LEU A 271 4.39 48.36 51.74
C LEU A 271 4.03 49.70 51.08
N ASN A 272 3.03 50.40 51.63
CA ASN A 272 2.69 51.77 51.23
C ASN A 272 3.86 52.73 51.48
N ASP A 273 4.51 52.65 52.64
CA ASP A 273 5.64 53.51 53.00
C ASP A 273 6.85 53.30 52.09
N TYR A 274 7.13 52.06 51.68
CA TYR A 274 8.18 51.78 50.70
C TYR A 274 7.95 52.53 49.38
N PHE A 275 6.71 52.61 48.91
CA PHE A 275 6.33 53.34 47.69
C PHE A 275 5.90 54.79 47.93
N ASN A 276 5.89 55.27 49.17
CA ASN A 276 5.47 56.62 49.51
C ASN A 276 6.55 57.63 49.09
N ILE A 277 6.23 58.42 48.07
CA ILE A 277 7.16 59.30 47.39
C ILE A 277 7.31 60.60 48.20
N THR A 278 8.07 60.57 49.30
CA THR A 278 8.71 61.80 49.81
C THR A 278 10.07 61.91 49.14
N LYS A 279 10.12 62.52 47.96
CA LYS A 279 11.38 62.78 47.24
C LYS A 279 12.29 63.65 48.12
N LYS A 280 13.24 63.05 48.84
CA LYS A 280 14.50 63.74 49.13
C LYS A 280 15.21 63.87 47.78
N ARG A 281 15.34 65.12 47.31
CA ARG A 281 16.17 65.47 46.16
C ARG A 281 17.63 65.09 46.43
#